data_AF-A0A0D0C521-F1
#
_entry.id   AF-A0A0D0C521-F1
#
_cell.length_a   1.000
_cell.length_b   1.000
_cell.length_c   1.000
_cell.angle_alpha   90.00
_cell.angle_beta   90.00
_cell.angle_gamma   90.00
#
_symmetry.space_group_name_H-M   'P 1'
#
loop_
_entity.id
_entity.type
_entity.pdbx_description
1 polymer ?
#
loop_
_entity_poly.entity_id
_entity_poly.type
_entity_poly.pdbx_seq_one_letter_code
_entity_poly.pdbx_strand_id
1 'polypeptide(L)'
;LMKQCDNFVHEHNMLPKGTTLFCEKPHPQAAEFLVAWIMDLCNEINLDGTAKDVSVTWSIYTHAQKMRASATFAFGRVHGLGMAVWHHSEISGKICGNPSVSETVSSYMLSLCC
;
A
#
# COMPACT_ATOMS: atom_id res chain seq x y z
N LEU A 1 -12.18 0.54 -0.28
CA LEU A 1 -10.75 0.16 -0.17
C LEU A 1 -9.89 0.95 -1.15
N MET A 2 -9.91 0.72 -2.47
CA MET A 2 -9.06 1.49 -3.42
C MET A 2 -9.21 3.02 -3.29
N LYS A 3 -10.44 3.54 -3.37
CA LYS A 3 -10.71 4.98 -3.18
C LYS A 3 -10.27 5.50 -1.80
N GLN A 4 -10.32 4.67 -0.76
CA GLN A 4 -9.86 5.07 0.58
C GLN A 4 -8.34 5.18 0.61
N CYS A 5 -7.63 4.25 -0.04
CA CYS A 5 -6.18 4.32 -0.18
C CYS A 5 -5.76 5.55 -1.00
N ASP A 6 -6.43 5.82 -2.12
CA ASP A 6 -6.18 7.04 -2.90
C ASP A 6 -6.43 8.30 -2.07
N ASN A 7 -7.52 8.38 -1.33
CA ASN A 7 -7.77 9.53 -0.47
C ASN A 7 -6.65 9.69 0.57
N PHE A 8 -6.27 8.60 1.26
CA PHE A 8 -5.20 8.58 2.25
C PHE A 8 -3.87 9.14 1.73
N VAL A 9 -3.41 8.69 0.55
CA VAL A 9 -2.12 9.16 0.00
C VAL A 9 -2.16 10.63 -0.40
N HIS A 10 -3.33 11.17 -0.74
CA HIS A 10 -3.49 12.59 -1.04
C HIS A 10 -3.62 13.44 0.22
N GLU A 11 -4.36 12.96 1.23
CA GLU A 11 -4.51 13.62 2.54
C GLU A 11 -3.17 13.77 3.25
N HIS A 12 -2.25 12.81 3.08
CA HIS A 12 -0.90 12.87 3.60
C HIS A 12 0.14 13.47 2.65
N ASN A 13 -0.27 14.04 1.52
CA ASN A 13 0.63 14.65 0.51
C ASN A 13 1.73 13.70 -0.02
N MET A 14 1.47 12.39 -0.02
CA MET A 14 2.38 11.38 -0.57
C MET A 14 2.32 11.34 -2.10
N LEU A 15 1.20 11.77 -2.69
CA LEU A 15 1.02 11.92 -4.13
C LEU A 15 0.54 13.32 -4.51
N PRO A 16 0.95 13.85 -5.68
CA PRO A 16 0.43 15.12 -6.19
C PRO A 16 -1.09 15.07 -6.43
N LYS A 17 -1.77 16.19 -6.18
CA LYS A 17 -3.20 16.33 -6.46
C LYS A 17 -3.52 16.02 -7.91
N GLY A 18 -4.62 15.31 -8.14
CA GLY A 18 -5.08 14.93 -9.48
C GLY A 18 -4.39 13.69 -10.06
N THR A 19 -3.50 13.04 -9.29
CA THR A 19 -2.93 11.74 -9.64
C THR A 19 -3.69 10.62 -8.93
N THR A 20 -3.34 9.37 -9.23
CA THR A 20 -3.90 8.18 -8.58
C THR A 20 -2.76 7.23 -8.28
N LEU A 21 -2.82 6.58 -7.11
CA LEU A 21 -1.86 5.53 -6.77
C LEU A 21 -2.05 4.34 -7.72
N PHE A 22 -3.30 4.01 -8.03
CA PHE A 22 -3.67 2.90 -8.90
C PHE A 22 -3.65 3.36 -10.36
N CYS A 23 -2.59 3.00 -11.07
CA CYS A 23 -2.41 3.24 -12.50
C CYS A 23 -1.42 2.23 -13.12
N GLU A 24 -1.25 2.27 -14.44
CA GLU A 24 -0.31 1.40 -15.18
C GLU A 24 1.17 1.71 -14.90
N LYS A 25 1.47 2.89 -14.35
CA LYS A 25 2.83 3.31 -14.01
C LYS A 25 2.82 3.90 -12.60
N PRO A 26 2.67 3.06 -11.55
CA PRO A 26 2.58 3.54 -10.19
C PRO A 26 3.83 4.32 -9.78
N HIS A 27 3.66 5.18 -8.77
CA HIS A 27 4.80 5.86 -8.16
C HIS A 27 5.86 4.85 -7.69
N PRO A 28 7.17 5.16 -7.80
CA PRO A 28 8.23 4.25 -7.34
C PRO A 28 8.06 3.74 -5.90
N GLN A 29 7.49 4.60 -5.04
CA GLN A 29 7.21 4.30 -3.63
C GLN A 29 5.81 3.71 -3.37
N ALA A 30 5.13 3.19 -4.39
CA ALA A 30 3.76 2.71 -4.25
C ALA A 30 3.63 1.58 -3.22
N ALA A 31 4.66 0.73 -3.06
CA ALA A 31 4.67 -0.32 -2.05
C ALA A 31 4.72 0.26 -0.63
N GLU A 32 5.53 1.28 -0.41
CA GLU A 32 5.68 2.00 0.85
C GLU A 32 4.39 2.76 1.21
N PHE A 33 3.72 3.36 0.22
CA PHE A 33 2.44 4.03 0.42
C PHE A 33 1.34 3.04 0.82
N LEU A 34 1.33 1.82 0.25
CA LEU A 34 0.43 0.75 0.71
C LEU A 34 0.73 0.35 2.15
N VAL A 35 2.00 0.22 2.53
CA VAL A 35 2.40 -0.08 3.91
C VAL A 35 1.94 1.02 4.86
N ALA A 36 2.17 2.29 4.52
CA ALA A 36 1.71 3.42 5.32
C ALA A 36 0.18 3.40 5.50
N TRP A 37 -0.57 3.13 4.43
CA TRP A 37 -2.02 3.02 4.50
C TRP A 37 -2.50 1.88 5.40
N ILE A 38 -1.85 0.71 5.32
CA ILE A 38 -2.15 -0.43 6.20
C ILE A 38 -1.77 -0.10 7.65
N MET A 39 -0.63 0.56 7.88
CA MET A 39 -0.18 0.97 9.21
C MET A 39 -1.15 1.94 9.89
N ASP A 40 -1.60 2.95 9.15
CA ASP A 40 -2.53 3.95 9.65
C ASP A 40 -3.87 3.36 10.08
N LEU A 41 -4.33 2.28 9.43
CA LEU A 41 -5.61 1.66 9.78
C LEU A 41 -5.51 0.42 10.68
N CYS A 42 -4.39 -0.31 10.65
CA CYS A 42 -4.29 -1.64 11.25
C CYS A 42 -3.18 -1.80 12.30
N ASN A 43 -2.43 -0.74 12.60
CA ASN A 43 -1.38 -0.76 13.61
C ASN A 43 -1.74 0.08 14.84
N GLU A 44 -1.13 -0.19 15.99
CA GLU A 44 -1.24 0.61 17.21
C GLU A 44 -0.36 1.86 17.18
N ILE A 45 0.50 2.00 16.17
CA ILE A 45 1.44 3.12 16.00
C ILE A 45 0.97 3.99 14.83
N ASN A 46 1.03 5.31 15.00
CA ASN A 46 0.83 6.32 13.96
C ASN A 46 2.02 6.37 12.99
N LEU A 47 1.83 7.03 11.85
CA LEU A 47 2.89 7.17 10.84
C LEU A 47 4.11 7.97 11.32
N ASP A 48 3.94 8.80 12.35
CA ASP A 48 5.03 9.56 12.99
C ASP A 48 5.77 8.77 14.08
N GLY A 49 5.39 7.51 14.30
CA GLY A 49 5.98 6.63 15.31
C GLY A 49 5.39 6.77 16.71
N THR A 50 4.41 7.67 16.92
CA THR A 50 3.71 7.79 18.21
C THR A 50 2.69 6.66 18.39
N ALA A 51 2.44 6.26 19.64
CA ALA A 51 1.36 5.33 19.92
C ALA A 51 0.00 5.99 19.65
N LYS A 52 -0.96 5.22 19.14
CA LYS A 52 -2.35 5.65 19.00
C LYS A 52 -3.00 5.81 20.36
N ASP A 53 -3.93 6.75 20.44
CA ASP A 53 -4.74 6.94 21.62
C ASP A 53 -5.55 5.66 21.91
N VAL A 54 -5.69 5.31 23.19
CA VAL A 54 -6.38 4.09 23.64
C VAL A 54 -7.86 4.07 23.20
N SER A 55 -8.45 5.24 22.94
CA SER A 55 -9.82 5.36 22.42
C SER A 55 -9.96 5.03 20.93
N VAL A 56 -8.85 4.99 20.19
CA VAL A 56 -8.84 4.68 18.75
C VAL A 56 -8.83 3.18 18.56
N THR A 57 -9.90 2.64 17.97
CA THR A 57 -9.93 1.24 17.56
C THR A 57 -9.16 1.09 16.24
N TRP A 58 -8.06 0.35 16.24
CA TRP A 58 -7.39 -0.08 15.00
C TRP A 58 -8.02 -1.37 14.47
N SER A 59 -7.94 -1.55 13.16
CA SER A 59 -8.44 -2.75 12.50
C SER A 59 -7.48 -3.92 12.68
N ILE A 60 -8.03 -5.14 12.73
CA ILE A 60 -7.25 -6.37 12.90
C ILE A 60 -6.63 -6.85 11.57
N TYR A 61 -5.69 -7.80 11.66
CA TYR A 61 -4.99 -8.40 10.51
C TYR A 61 -5.90 -8.81 9.34
N THR A 62 -7.11 -9.32 9.60
CA THR A 62 -8.05 -9.70 8.54
C THR A 62 -8.51 -8.50 7.69
N HIS A 63 -8.54 -7.30 8.26
CA HIS A 63 -8.79 -6.07 7.52
C HIS A 63 -7.60 -5.69 6.64
N ALA A 64 -6.38 -5.76 7.18
CA ALA A 64 -5.14 -5.56 6.43
C ALA A 64 -5.04 -6.53 5.22
N GLN A 65 -5.45 -7.78 5.39
CA GLN A 65 -5.52 -8.75 4.29
C GLN A 65 -6.49 -8.31 3.18
N LYS A 66 -7.67 -7.78 3.54
CA LYS A 66 -8.63 -7.23 2.57
C LYS A 66 -8.08 -6.00 1.85
N MET A 67 -7.38 -5.12 2.56
CA MET A 67 -6.70 -3.95 1.99
C MET A 67 -5.67 -4.38 0.94
N ARG A 68 -4.77 -5.30 1.31
CA ARG A 68 -3.77 -5.86 0.41
C ARG A 68 -4.42 -6.55 -0.80
N ALA A 69 -5.42 -7.40 -0.58
CA ALA A 69 -6.12 -8.10 -1.66
C ALA A 69 -6.80 -7.13 -2.64
N SER A 70 -7.41 -6.04 -2.12
CA SER A 70 -7.99 -4.98 -2.94
C SER A 70 -6.94 -4.28 -3.79
N ALA A 71 -5.76 -3.97 -3.23
CA ALA A 71 -4.67 -3.36 -3.98
C ALA A 71 -4.11 -4.32 -5.05
N THR A 72 -3.95 -5.61 -4.71
CA THR A 72 -3.53 -6.65 -5.65
C THR A 72 -4.46 -6.75 -6.84
N PHE A 73 -5.78 -6.77 -6.60
CA PHE A 73 -6.77 -6.79 -7.67
C PHE A 73 -6.72 -5.53 -8.53
N ALA A 74 -6.59 -4.36 -7.91
CA ALA A 74 -6.50 -3.08 -8.60
C ALA A 74 -5.32 -3.04 -9.57
N PHE A 75 -4.11 -3.19 -9.05
CA PHE A 75 -2.90 -3.18 -9.88
C PHE A 75 -2.89 -4.32 -10.89
N GLY A 76 -3.25 -5.52 -10.46
CA GLY A 76 -3.14 -6.71 -11.29
C GLY A 76 -4.16 -6.76 -12.42
N ARG A 77 -5.44 -6.56 -12.09
CA ARG A 77 -6.55 -6.78 -13.02
C ARG A 77 -7.12 -5.49 -13.61
N VAL A 78 -7.23 -4.42 -12.81
CA VAL A 78 -7.77 -3.14 -13.31
C VAL A 78 -6.73 -2.39 -14.13
N HIS A 79 -5.46 -2.40 -13.71
CA HIS A 79 -4.37 -1.68 -14.39
C HIS A 79 -3.38 -2.59 -15.12
N GLY A 80 -3.67 -3.89 -15.24
CA GLY A 80 -2.93 -4.81 -16.10
C GLY A 80 -1.50 -5.12 -15.70
N LEU A 81 -1.07 -4.80 -14.47
CA LEU A 81 0.29 -5.10 -13.97
C LEU A 81 0.48 -6.58 -13.61
N GLY A 82 -0.60 -7.35 -13.58
CA GLY A 82 -0.60 -8.76 -13.23
C GLY A 82 -0.13 -9.03 -11.80
N MET A 83 0.55 -10.17 -11.63
CA MET A 83 1.06 -10.68 -10.34
C MET A 83 2.59 -10.72 -10.29
N ALA A 84 3.27 -10.04 -11.24
CA ALA A 84 4.71 -9.95 -11.22
C ALA A 84 5.17 -9.21 -9.96
N VAL A 85 6.21 -9.72 -9.31
CA VAL A 85 6.80 -9.10 -8.12
C VAL A 85 7.21 -7.67 -8.44
N TRP A 86 6.98 -6.73 -7.51
CA TRP A 86 7.45 -5.35 -7.63
C TRP A 86 8.98 -5.32 -7.60
N HIS A 87 9.64 -4.91 -8.69
CA HIS A 87 11.09 -4.94 -8.81
C HIS A 87 11.62 -3.83 -9.73
N HIS A 88 12.90 -3.48 -9.56
CA HIS A 88 13.58 -2.58 -10.48
C HIS A 88 14.04 -3.36 -11.71
N SER A 89 13.56 -2.98 -12.89
CA SER A 89 13.96 -3.60 -14.16
C SER A 89 15.36 -3.12 -14.55
N GLU A 90 16.31 -4.05 -14.66
CA GLU A 90 17.68 -3.75 -15.11
C GLU A 90 17.74 -3.29 -16.57
N ILE A 91 16.79 -3.74 -17.39
CA ILE A 91 16.72 -3.42 -18.83
C ILE A 91 16.16 -2.02 -19.04
N SER A 92 15.07 -1.68 -18.36
CA SER A 92 14.36 -0.40 -18.58
C SER A 92 14.74 0.69 -17.59
N GLY A 93 15.43 0.35 -16.50
CA GLY A 93 15.75 1.27 -15.40
C GLY A 93 14.52 1.77 -14.63
N LYS A 94 13.36 1.12 -14.80
CA LYS A 94 12.09 1.50 -14.17
C LYS A 94 11.63 0.42 -13.23
N ILE A 95 10.86 0.82 -12.22
CA ILE A 95 10.18 -0.14 -11.37
C ILE A 95 8.97 -0.73 -12.11
N CYS A 96 8.80 -2.04 -12.04
CA CYS A 96 7.77 -2.80 -12.72
C CYS A 96 7.14 -3.84 -11.78
N GLY A 97 5.98 -4.36 -12.17
CA GLY A 97 5.22 -5.36 -11.42
C GLY A 97 4.09 -4.75 -10.60
N ASN A 98 3.57 -5.51 -9.64
CA ASN A 98 2.45 -5.09 -8.81
C ASN A 98 2.94 -4.70 -7.39
N PRO A 99 2.77 -3.43 -6.97
CA PRO A 99 3.25 -2.95 -5.68
C PRO A 99 2.79 -3.77 -4.46
N SER A 100 1.59 -4.37 -4.50
CA SER A 100 1.02 -5.11 -3.36
C SER A 100 1.62 -6.52 -3.16
N VAL A 101 2.37 -7.02 -4.15
CA VAL A 101 3.13 -8.28 -4.07
C VAL A 101 4.63 -8.03 -3.85
N SER A 102 5.01 -6.80 -3.50
CA SER A 102 6.37 -6.47 -3.09
C SER A 102 6.80 -7.23 -1.82
N GLU A 103 8.11 -7.37 -1.65
CA GLU A 103 8.71 -7.83 -0.40
C GLU A 103 8.33 -6.89 0.75
N THR A 104 8.41 -5.57 0.55
CA THR A 104 8.06 -4.55 1.54
C THR A 104 6.66 -4.76 2.13
N VAL A 105 5.64 -4.92 1.28
CA VAL A 105 4.25 -5.17 1.74
C VAL A 105 4.13 -6.53 2.40
N SER A 106 4.82 -7.56 1.89
CA SER A 106 4.77 -8.91 2.46
C SER A 106 5.37 -8.98 3.86
N SER A 107 6.56 -8.41 4.04
CA SER A 107 7.26 -8.34 5.33
C SER A 107 6.46 -7.54 6.36
N TYR A 108 5.84 -6.42 5.94
CA TYR A 108 5.00 -5.65 6.83
C TYR A 108 3.75 -6.43 7.27
N MET A 109 3.08 -7.11 6.35
CA MET A 109 1.93 -7.98 6.69
C MET A 109 2.33 -9.07 7.68
N LEU A 110 3.51 -9.66 7.56
CA LEU A 110 4.01 -10.64 8.53
C LEU A 110 4.21 -10.01 9.91
N SER A 111 4.76 -8.80 9.98
CA SER A 111 4.92 -8.09 11.27
C SER A 111 3.60 -7.70 11.94
N LEU A 112 2.50 -7.57 11.19
CA LEU A 112 1.17 -7.28 11.74
C LEU A 112 0.43 -8.51 12.27
N CYS A 113 0.86 -9.70 11.89
CA CYS A 113 0.22 -10.96 12.29
C CYS A 113 0.68 -11.44 13.67
N CYS A 114 1.80 -10.92 14.17
CA CYS A 114 2.46 -11.29 15.41
C CYS A 114 2.26 -10.20 16.47
#